data_AF-A0A821P0F6-F1
#
_entry.id   AF-A0A821P0F6-F1
#
_cell.length_a   1.000
_cell.length_b   1.000
_cell.length_c   1.000
_cell.angle_alpha   90.00
_cell.angle_beta   90.00
_cell.angle_gamma   90.00
#
_symmetry.space_group_name_H-M   'P 1'
#
loop_
_entity.id
_entity.type
_entity.pdbx_description
1 polymer ?
#
loop_
_entity_poly.entity_id
_entity_poly.type
_entity_poly.pdbx_seq_one_letter_code
_entity_poly.pdbx_strand_id
1 'polypeptide(L)'
;KEFRERPGRLRAAKNLIEHGINNIVCIGGDGSLTGAHLFREEWDSLLQELVEKKEVTQENASTYKHLNIVGLVGSIDNDFCGTDMTIGADSALHRIMEAIDCITTTASSHQRCFVLEV
;
A
#
# COMPACT_ATOMS: atom_id res chain seq x y z
N LYS A 1 8.99 -3.77 -7.98
CA LYS A 1 9.28 -3.15 -9.29
C LYS A 1 8.43 -3.76 -10.40
N GLU A 2 8.36 -5.09 -10.50
CA GLU A 2 7.57 -5.78 -11.55
C GLU A 2 6.09 -5.38 -11.62
N PHE A 3 5.43 -5.10 -10.50
CA PHE A 3 4.02 -4.67 -10.48
C PHE A 3 3.76 -3.29 -11.12
N ARG A 4 4.81 -2.47 -11.29
CA ARG A 4 4.70 -1.20 -12.05
C ARG A 4 4.51 -1.46 -13.54
N GLU A 5 4.92 -2.64 -14.02
CA GLU A 5 4.77 -3.06 -15.40
C GLU A 5 3.51 -3.91 -15.57
N ARG A 6 2.86 -3.78 -16.74
CA ARG A 6 1.65 -4.53 -17.08
C ARG A 6 1.81 -6.06 -16.95
N PRO A 7 2.92 -6.69 -17.38
CA PRO A 7 3.15 -8.12 -17.16
C PRO A 7 3.11 -8.55 -15.68
N GLY A 8 3.61 -7.70 -14.77
CA GLY A 8 3.55 -7.97 -13.34
C GLY A 8 2.12 -7.93 -12.81
N ARG A 9 1.30 -6.99 -13.29
CA ARG A 9 -0.13 -6.90 -12.95
C ARG A 9 -0.95 -8.05 -13.52
N LEU A 10 -0.68 -8.48 -14.75
CA LEU A 10 -1.30 -9.68 -15.34
C LEU A 10 -1.06 -10.92 -14.49
N ARG A 11 0.20 -11.13 -14.08
CA ARG A 11 0.57 -12.26 -13.21
C ARG A 11 -0.15 -12.18 -11.86
N ALA A 12 -0.29 -10.99 -11.28
CA ALA A 12 -1.04 -10.79 -10.05
C ALA A 12 -2.54 -11.09 -10.23
N ALA A 13 -3.16 -10.60 -11.30
CA ALA A 13 -4.57 -10.84 -11.62
C ALA A 13 -4.86 -12.33 -11.80
N LYS A 14 -3.99 -13.04 -12.54
CA LYS A 14 -4.07 -14.50 -12.68
C LYS A 14 -4.08 -15.21 -11.33
N ASN A 15 -3.08 -14.92 -10.50
CA ASN A 15 -2.96 -15.57 -9.18
C ASN A 15 -4.20 -15.34 -8.32
N LEU A 16 -4.78 -14.14 -8.35
CA LEU A 16 -6.01 -13.82 -7.60
C LEU A 16 -7.19 -14.67 -8.09
N ILE A 17 -7.38 -14.76 -9.40
CA ILE A 17 -8.48 -15.52 -10.00
C ILE A 17 -8.35 -17.02 -9.74
N GLU A 18 -7.13 -17.57 -9.84
CA GLU A 18 -6.85 -18.98 -9.54
C GLU A 18 -7.21 -19.36 -8.09
N HIS A 19 -7.11 -18.41 -7.16
CA HIS A 19 -7.48 -18.59 -5.76
C HIS A 19 -8.90 -18.12 -5.43
N GLY A 20 -9.66 -17.68 -6.44
CA GLY A 20 -11.03 -17.18 -6.27
C GLY A 20 -11.13 -15.88 -5.47
N ILE A 21 -10.10 -15.03 -5.56
CA ILE A 21 -10.01 -13.76 -4.82
C ILE A 21 -10.36 -12.62 -5.76
N ASN A 22 -11.42 -11.89 -5.41
CA ASN A 22 -11.77 -10.62 -6.05
C ASN A 22 -12.04 -9.49 -5.04
N ASN A 23 -11.71 -9.70 -3.77
CA ASN A 23 -11.79 -8.70 -2.71
C ASN A 23 -10.40 -8.52 -2.12
N ILE A 24 -9.87 -7.29 -2.18
CA ILE A 24 -8.53 -6.95 -1.71
C ILE A 24 -8.64 -5.83 -0.69
N VAL A 25 -7.94 -6.01 0.43
CA VAL A 25 -7.65 -4.93 1.37
C VAL A 25 -6.19 -4.52 1.17
N CYS A 26 -5.97 -3.31 0.67
CA CYS A 26 -4.64 -2.74 0.46
C CYS A 26 -4.28 -1.86 1.65
N ILE A 27 -3.21 -2.19 2.37
CA ILE A 27 -2.72 -1.41 3.50
C ILE A 27 -1.35 -0.83 3.12
N GLY A 28 -1.22 0.49 3.13
CA GLY A 28 0.04 1.16 2.84
C GLY A 28 -0.10 2.66 2.63
N GLY A 29 0.99 3.30 2.22
CA GLY A 29 1.01 4.72 1.91
C GLY A 29 0.48 5.05 0.51
N ASP A 30 0.69 6.30 0.09
CA ASP A 30 0.17 6.84 -1.16
C ASP A 30 0.50 6.00 -2.40
N GLY A 31 1.78 5.61 -2.55
CA GLY A 31 2.21 4.80 -3.70
C GLY A 31 1.52 3.43 -3.79
N SER A 32 1.19 2.81 -2.65
CA SER A 32 0.47 1.54 -2.62
C SER A 32 -0.99 1.72 -3.03
N LEU A 33 -1.65 2.75 -2.51
CA LEU A 33 -3.06 3.03 -2.81
C LEU A 33 -3.24 3.49 -4.27
N THR A 34 -2.31 4.29 -4.79
CA THR A 34 -2.25 4.66 -6.20
C THR A 34 -2.09 3.44 -7.11
N GLY A 35 -1.19 2.51 -6.74
CA GLY A 35 -1.01 1.25 -7.48
C GLY A 35 -2.25 0.35 -7.45
N ALA A 36 -2.95 0.30 -6.31
CA ALA A 36 -4.18 -0.45 -6.18
C ALA A 36 -5.32 0.16 -7.01
N HIS A 37 -5.41 1.49 -7.06
CA HIS A 37 -6.36 2.21 -7.90
C HIS A 37 -6.14 1.88 -9.39
N LEU A 38 -4.91 2.03 -9.88
CA LEU A 38 -4.56 1.67 -11.26
C LEU A 38 -4.88 0.20 -11.58
N PHE A 39 -4.58 -0.71 -10.65
CA PHE A 39 -4.86 -2.12 -10.83
C PHE A 39 -6.35 -2.43 -10.97
N ARG A 40 -7.21 -1.69 -10.23
CA ARG A 40 -8.66 -1.78 -10.37
C ARG A 40 -9.15 -1.23 -11.70
N GLU A 41 -8.62 -0.09 -12.14
CA GLU A 41 -9.00 0.51 -13.43
C GLU A 41 -8.62 -0.40 -14.61
N GLU A 42 -7.46 -1.05 -14.54
CA GLU A 42 -7.00 -1.94 -15.61
C GLU A 42 -7.62 -3.34 -15.56
N TRP A 43 -8.33 -3.70 -14.48
CA TRP A 43 -8.78 -5.07 -14.20
C TRP A 43 -9.50 -5.74 -15.38
N ASP A 44 -10.47 -5.05 -15.98
CA ASP A 44 -11.23 -5.58 -17.12
C ASP A 44 -10.32 -5.92 -18.32
N SER A 45 -9.33 -5.06 -18.58
CA SER A 45 -8.37 -5.28 -19.67
C SER A 45 -7.40 -6.43 -19.38
N LEU A 46 -7.04 -6.63 -18.11
CA LEU A 46 -6.19 -7.74 -17.67
C LEU A 46 -6.93 -9.08 -17.80
N LEU A 47 -8.23 -9.10 -17.45
CA LEU A 47 -9.07 -10.29 -17.61
C LEU A 47 -9.20 -10.72 -19.07
N GLN A 48 -9.45 -9.76 -19.97
CA GLN A 48 -9.54 -10.03 -21.41
C GLN A 48 -8.24 -10.67 -21.92
N GLU A 49 -7.09 -10.08 -21.59
CA GLU A 49 -5.79 -10.58 -22.01
C GLU A 49 -5.49 -11.98 -21.44
N LEU A 50 -5.88 -12.28 -20.21
CA LEU A 50 -5.71 -13.60 -19.59
C LEU A 50 -6.58 -14.67 -20.26
N VAL A 51 -7.80 -14.32 -20.69
CA VAL A 51 -8.69 -15.21 -21.44
C VAL A 51 -8.14 -15.47 -22.84
N GLU A 52 -7.66 -14.44 -23.54
CA GLU A 52 -7.03 -14.57 -24.86
C GLU A 52 -5.81 -15.49 -24.85
N LYS A 53 -4.97 -15.37 -23.80
CA LYS A 53 -3.81 -16.25 -23.59
C LYS A 53 -4.16 -17.65 -23.10
N LYS A 54 -5.45 -17.93 -22.86
CA LYS A 54 -5.95 -19.19 -22.28
C LYS A 54 -5.35 -19.52 -20.92
N GLU A 55 -4.94 -18.50 -20.17
CA GLU A 55 -4.42 -18.66 -18.81
C GLU A 55 -5.56 -18.71 -17.77
N VAL A 56 -6.72 -18.17 -18.12
CA VAL A 56 -7.94 -18.17 -17.29
C VAL A 56 -9.13 -18.56 -18.16
N THR A 57 -10.08 -19.34 -17.62
CA THR A 57 -11.31 -19.71 -18.33
C THR A 57 -12.28 -18.53 -18.42
N GLN A 58 -13.11 -18.49 -19.47
CA GLN A 58 -14.12 -17.44 -19.61
C GLN A 58 -15.14 -17.44 -18.46
N GLU A 59 -15.42 -18.59 -17.86
CA GLU A 59 -16.27 -18.75 -16.69
C GLU A 59 -15.65 -18.14 -15.42
N ASN A 60 -14.35 -18.35 -15.19
CA ASN A 60 -13.67 -17.71 -14.06
C ASN A 60 -13.59 -16.20 -14.26
N ALA A 61 -13.29 -15.73 -15.48
CA ALA A 61 -13.26 -14.31 -15.79
C ALA A 61 -14.62 -13.63 -15.61
N SER A 62 -15.73 -14.32 -15.89
CA SER A 62 -17.08 -13.78 -15.64
C SER A 62 -17.44 -13.78 -14.15
N THR A 63 -17.05 -14.83 -13.42
CA THR A 63 -17.27 -14.94 -11.96
C THR A 63 -16.53 -13.87 -11.19
N TYR A 64 -15.26 -13.61 -11.54
CA TYR A 64 -14.40 -12.62 -10.88
C TYR A 64 -14.26 -11.32 -11.68
N LYS A 65 -15.31 -10.98 -12.46
CA LYS A 65 -15.32 -9.79 -13.31
C LYS A 65 -15.07 -8.50 -12.54
N HIS A 66 -15.62 -8.40 -11.33
CA HIS A 66 -15.50 -7.21 -10.51
C HIS A 66 -14.44 -7.37 -9.42
N LEU A 67 -13.47 -6.44 -9.38
CA LEU A 67 -12.48 -6.34 -8.33
C LEU A 67 -12.89 -5.29 -7.29
N ASN A 68 -13.14 -5.75 -6.07
CA ASN A 68 -13.36 -4.91 -4.92
C ASN A 68 -12.05 -4.60 -4.22
N ILE A 69 -11.75 -3.31 -4.06
CA ILE A 69 -10.57 -2.86 -3.31
C ILE A 69 -11.02 -1.90 -2.21
N VAL A 70 -10.52 -2.15 -1.01
CA VAL A 70 -10.57 -1.22 0.13
C VAL A 70 -9.15 -0.82 0.49
N GLY A 71 -8.91 0.49 0.65
CA GLY A 71 -7.62 1.04 1.05
C GLY A 71 -7.60 1.39 2.54
N LEU A 72 -6.51 1.06 3.22
CA LEU A 72 -6.18 1.56 4.56
C LEU A 72 -4.86 2.31 4.49
N VAL A 73 -4.86 3.55 4.97
CA VAL A 73 -3.69 4.40 4.92
C VAL A 73 -2.73 4.07 6.06
N GLY A 74 -1.64 3.40 5.73
CA GLY A 74 -0.53 3.11 6.63
C GLY A 74 0.69 3.93 6.26
N SER A 75 0.95 5.00 7.00
CA SER A 75 2.07 5.92 6.79
C SER A 75 2.48 6.52 8.14
N ILE A 76 3.78 6.71 8.36
CA ILE A 76 4.29 7.45 9.52
C ILE A 76 4.30 8.96 9.28
N ASP A 77 4.22 9.37 8.00
CA ASP A 77 4.40 10.76 7.58
C ASP A 77 3.10 11.59 7.71
N ASN A 78 1.96 10.92 7.94
CA ASN A 78 0.63 11.53 7.98
C ASN A 78 0.31 12.39 6.74
N ASP A 79 0.69 11.89 5.56
CA ASP A 79 0.79 12.65 4.32
C ASP A 79 -0.31 12.33 3.29
N PHE A 80 -1.28 11.50 3.64
CA PHE A 80 -2.37 11.14 2.73
C PHE A 80 -3.55 12.09 2.86
N CYS A 81 -3.90 12.75 1.76
CA CYS A 81 -5.05 13.67 1.75
C CYS A 81 -6.37 12.92 1.91
N GLY A 82 -7.30 13.49 2.68
CA GLY A 82 -8.63 12.93 2.92
C GLY A 82 -8.78 12.09 4.19
N THR A 83 -7.70 11.89 4.96
CA THR A 83 -7.77 11.41 6.34
C THR A 83 -7.15 12.43 7.29
N ASP A 84 -7.69 12.53 8.51
CA ASP A 84 -7.10 13.37 9.56
C ASP A 84 -5.81 12.75 10.13
N MET A 85 -5.73 11.42 10.10
CA MET A 85 -4.61 10.66 10.67
C MET A 85 -4.33 9.37 9.89
N THR A 86 -3.05 9.03 9.70
CA THR A 86 -2.60 7.76 9.12
C THR A 86 -2.20 6.75 10.19
N ILE A 87 -2.37 5.47 9.89
CA ILE A 87 -1.94 4.38 10.77
C ILE A 87 -0.40 4.40 10.82
N GLY A 88 0.15 4.61 12.01
CA GLY A 88 1.59 4.63 12.26
C GLY A 88 2.15 6.00 12.64
N ALA A 89 1.47 7.10 12.31
CA ALA A 89 1.93 8.45 12.64
C ALA A 89 2.12 8.68 14.15
N ASP A 90 1.13 8.29 14.97
CA ASP A 90 1.24 8.39 16.44
C ASP A 90 2.40 7.54 16.98
N SER A 91 2.55 6.33 16.46
CA SER A 91 3.60 5.42 16.90
C SER A 91 4.98 5.96 16.57
N ALA A 92 5.17 6.56 15.39
CA ALA A 92 6.42 7.21 15.00
C ALA A 92 6.71 8.43 15.88
N LEU A 93 5.72 9.30 16.11
CA LEU A 93 5.85 10.44 17.02
C LEU A 93 6.25 9.99 18.43
N HIS A 94 5.65 8.93 18.94
CA HIS A 94 5.96 8.40 20.25
C HIS A 94 7.42 7.90 20.33
N ARG A 95 7.95 7.27 19.27
CA ARG A 95 9.38 6.91 19.19
C ARG A 95 10.30 8.13 19.14
N ILE A 96 9.91 9.17 18.42
CA ILE A 96 10.67 10.45 18.36
C ILE A 96 10.74 11.08 19.74
N MET A 97 9.61 11.13 20.45
CA MET A 97 9.54 11.66 21.82
C MET A 97 10.45 10.89 22.79
N GLU A 98 10.43 9.56 22.75
CA GLU A 98 11.33 8.74 23.58
C GLU A 98 12.82 9.04 23.30
N ALA A 99 13.20 9.22 22.03
CA ALA A 99 14.58 9.56 21.67
C ALA A 99 14.98 10.94 22.19
N ILE A 100 14.08 11.93 22.09
CA ILE A 100 14.28 13.27 22.63
C ILE A 100 14.44 13.23 24.15
N ASP A 101 13.58 12.49 24.86
CA ASP A 101 13.62 12.37 26.32
C ASP A 101 14.95 11.77 26.79
N CYS A 102 15.46 10.76 26.09
CA CYS A 102 16.77 10.16 26.40
C CYS A 102 17.93 11.16 26.26
N ILE A 103 17.90 12.06 25.28
CA ILE A 103 18.99 13.00 24.99
C ILE A 103 18.90 14.25 25.88
N THR A 104 17.68 14.70 26.22
CA THR A 104 17.42 15.93 26.98
C THR A 104 18.21 16.02 28.29
N THR A 105 18.26 14.92 29.05
CA THR A 105 18.98 14.88 30.34
C THR A 105 20.48 15.13 30.19
N THR A 106 21.08 14.60 29.12
CA THR A 106 22.51 14.76 28.80
C THR A 106 22.80 16.15 28.24
N ALA A 107 21.90 16.67 27.39
CA ALA A 107 22.01 18.00 26.81
C ALA A 107 22.04 19.08 27.90
N SER A 108 21.15 18.99 28.89
CA SER A 108 21.09 19.92 30.02
C SER A 108 22.36 19.85 30.89
N SER A 109 22.83 18.64 31.21
CA SER A 109 23.98 18.43 32.12
C SER A 109 25.31 18.96 31.56
N HIS A 110 25.50 18.91 30.25
CA HIS A 110 26.74 19.34 29.59
C HIS A 110 26.60 20.61 28.76
N GLN A 111 25.44 21.29 28.83
CA GLN A 111 25.11 22.45 28.00
C GLN A 111 25.40 22.21 26.50
N ARG A 112 24.98 21.05 26.00
CA ARG A 112 25.22 20.65 24.61
C ARG A 112 24.00 20.93 23.74
N CYS A 113 24.25 21.32 22.49
CA CYS A 113 23.25 21.35 21.44
C CYS A 113 23.28 20.02 20.68
N PHE A 114 22.10 19.46 20.42
CA PHE A 114 21.92 18.26 19.60
C PHE A 114 21.01 18.59 18.42
N VAL A 115 21.35 18.08 17.24
CA VAL A 115 20.51 18.14 16.03
C VAL A 115 19.93 16.75 15.81
N LEU A 116 18.61 16.67 15.73
CA LEU A 116 17.88 15.44 15.43
C LEU A 116 17.16 15.61 14.10
N GLU A 117 17.49 14.77 13.13
CA GLU A 117 16.76 14.62 11.88
C GLU A 117 15.67 13.56 12.08
N VAL A 118 14.45 13.89 11.69
CA VAL A 118 13.27 13.01 11.78
C VAL A 118 12.67 12.80 10.42
#